data_AF-A0A8T4M3E7-F1
#
_entry.id   AF-A0A8T4M3E7-F1
#
_cell.length_a   1.000
_cell.length_b   1.000
_cell.length_c   1.000
_cell.angle_alpha   90.00
_cell.angle_beta   90.00
_cell.angle_gamma   90.00
#
_symmetry.space_group_name_H-M   'P 1'
#
loop_
_entity.id
_entity.type
_entity.pdbx_description
1 polymer ?
#
loop_
_entity_poly.entity_id
_entity_poly.type
_entity_poly.pdbx_seq_one_letter_code
_entity_poly.pdbx_strand_id
1 'polypeptide(L)'
;MAKKQSKSSSRDEEKLFAVLCYLLSIIGVLLVLVTKKDRGNLSIYHAKQGLVFFIAWVIASIIGTIFLWIPVIGQIIGSLLWIGILVLMVIGIVNSINNKMIPLPLIGQYGDKFNF
;
A
#
# COMPACT_ATOMS: atom_id res chain seq x y z
N MET A 1 -14.86 -20.76 24.11
CA MET A 1 -13.52 -20.14 24.04
C MET A 1 -12.83 -20.37 22.69
N ALA A 2 -12.84 -21.59 22.12
CA ALA A 2 -12.21 -21.91 20.82
C ALA A 2 -12.64 -21.03 19.61
N LYS A 3 -13.94 -20.71 19.47
CA LYS A 3 -14.47 -19.88 18.36
C LYS A 3 -13.99 -18.41 18.38
N LYS A 4 -13.62 -17.88 19.56
CA LYS A 4 -13.12 -16.50 19.70
C LYS A 4 -11.65 -16.41 19.30
N GLN A 5 -10.91 -17.50 19.51
CA GLN A 5 -9.48 -17.63 19.26
C GLN A 5 -9.15 -17.87 17.78
N SER A 6 -9.97 -18.63 17.04
CA SER A 6 -9.81 -18.78 15.58
C SER A 6 -10.19 -17.52 14.80
N LYS A 7 -11.10 -16.70 15.34
CA LYS A 7 -11.52 -15.43 14.71
C LYS A 7 -10.56 -14.27 15.01
N SER A 8 -9.77 -14.34 16.09
CA SER A 8 -8.68 -13.38 16.30
C SER A 8 -7.49 -13.69 15.41
N SER A 9 -7.07 -14.96 15.30
CA SER A 9 -5.94 -15.36 14.45
C SER A 9 -6.16 -15.00 12.98
N SER A 10 -7.37 -15.26 12.44
CA SER A 10 -7.68 -14.92 11.05
C SER A 10 -7.61 -13.41 10.77
N ARG A 11 -8.02 -12.57 11.74
CA ARG A 11 -7.95 -11.10 11.60
C ARG A 11 -6.53 -10.58 11.70
N ASP A 12 -5.71 -11.18 12.54
CA ASP A 12 -4.31 -10.79 12.67
C ASP A 12 -3.51 -11.19 11.43
N GLU A 13 -3.83 -12.33 10.82
CA GLU A 13 -3.33 -12.67 9.49
C GLU A 13 -3.78 -11.64 8.44
N GLU A 14 -5.07 -11.27 8.39
CA GLU A 14 -5.53 -10.28 7.41
C GLU A 14 -4.78 -8.94 7.51
N LYS A 15 -4.51 -8.47 8.73
CA LYS A 15 -3.70 -7.27 8.98
C LYS A 15 -2.26 -7.44 8.51
N LEU A 16 -1.65 -8.59 8.83
CA LEU A 16 -0.27 -8.88 8.42
C LEU A 16 -0.16 -8.77 6.90
N PHE A 17 -1.05 -9.44 6.17
CA PHE A 17 -1.04 -9.39 4.71
C PHE A 17 -1.35 -7.99 4.16
N ALA A 18 -2.26 -7.25 4.79
CA ALA A 18 -2.54 -5.86 4.44
C ALA A 18 -1.32 -4.94 4.64
N VAL A 19 -0.50 -5.17 5.67
CA VAL A 19 0.76 -4.42 5.89
C VAL A 19 1.81 -4.82 4.85
N LEU A 20 1.91 -6.11 4.52
CA LEU A 20 2.88 -6.61 3.54
C LEU A 20 2.67 -6.00 2.14
N CYS A 21 1.44 -5.64 1.76
CA CYS A 21 1.17 -4.93 0.50
C CYS A 21 1.90 -3.58 0.39
N TYR A 22 2.29 -2.96 1.51
CA TYR A 22 3.06 -1.72 1.51
C TYR A 22 4.56 -1.96 1.69
N LEU A 23 4.96 -2.87 2.59
CA LEU A 23 6.37 -3.15 2.88
C LEU A 23 7.08 -3.93 1.77
N LEU A 24 6.42 -4.95 1.22
CA LEU A 24 6.94 -5.76 0.12
C LEU A 24 6.46 -5.25 -1.24
N SER A 25 5.68 -4.17 -1.25
CA SER A 25 5.17 -3.53 -2.46
C SER A 25 4.46 -4.55 -3.37
N ILE A 26 4.85 -4.63 -4.64
CA ILE A 26 4.28 -5.57 -5.63
C ILE A 26 4.32 -7.04 -5.19
N ILE A 27 5.37 -7.44 -4.45
CA ILE A 27 5.49 -8.82 -3.94
C ILE A 27 4.38 -9.07 -2.90
N GLY A 28 4.11 -8.11 -2.03
CA GLY A 28 3.03 -8.19 -1.04
C GLY A 28 1.64 -8.27 -1.68
N VAL A 29 1.41 -7.50 -2.74
CA VAL A 29 0.17 -7.57 -3.54
C VAL A 29 0.02 -8.96 -4.18
N LEU A 30 1.09 -9.49 -4.78
CA LEU A 30 1.06 -10.81 -5.41
C LEU A 30 0.77 -11.93 -4.41
N LEU A 31 1.34 -11.86 -3.19
CA LEU A 31 1.04 -12.81 -2.13
C LEU A 31 -0.44 -12.85 -1.79
N VAL A 32 -1.10 -11.70 -1.68
CA VAL A 32 -2.55 -11.62 -1.44
C VAL A 32 -3.35 -12.17 -2.61
N LEU A 33 -2.93 -11.89 -3.85
CA LEU A 33 -3.61 -12.39 -5.05
C LEU A 33 -3.54 -13.92 -5.19
N VAL A 34 -2.39 -14.52 -4.91
CA VAL A 34 -2.21 -15.97 -4.99
C VAL A 34 -3.00 -16.68 -3.88
N THR A 35 -3.13 -16.05 -2.71
CA THR A 35 -3.84 -16.63 -1.56
C THR A 35 -5.28 -16.12 -1.40
N LYS A 36 -5.83 -15.45 -2.43
CA LYS A 36 -7.06 -14.66 -2.38
C LYS A 36 -8.26 -15.34 -1.72
N LYS A 37 -8.46 -16.65 -1.92
CA LYS A 37 -9.59 -17.40 -1.32
C LYS A 37 -9.56 -17.40 0.22
N ASP A 38 -8.37 -17.26 0.79
CA ASP A 38 -8.14 -17.30 2.24
C ASP A 38 -7.91 -15.88 2.82
N ARG A 39 -7.93 -14.84 1.98
CA ARG A 39 -7.64 -13.45 2.35
C ARG A 39 -8.93 -12.68 2.44
N GLY A 40 -9.34 -12.33 3.66
CA GLY A 40 -10.54 -11.54 3.90
C GLY A 40 -10.49 -10.14 3.29
N ASN A 41 -11.60 -9.42 3.42
CA ASN A 41 -11.84 -8.15 2.72
C ASN A 41 -10.76 -7.09 3.00
N LEU A 42 -10.18 -7.07 4.21
CA LEU A 42 -9.14 -6.11 4.58
C LEU A 42 -7.87 -6.30 3.74
N SER A 43 -7.40 -7.54 3.62
CA SER A 43 -6.22 -7.87 2.83
C SER A 43 -6.42 -7.56 1.35
N ILE A 44 -7.59 -7.90 0.80
CA ILE A 44 -7.91 -7.61 -0.61
C ILE A 44 -7.95 -6.10 -0.85
N TYR A 45 -8.58 -5.34 0.05
CA TYR A 45 -8.63 -3.88 -0.05
C TYR A 45 -7.23 -3.26 -0.07
N HIS A 46 -6.37 -3.64 0.88
CA HIS A 46 -5.01 -3.12 0.96
C HIS A 46 -4.08 -3.67 -0.14
N ALA A 47 -4.41 -4.80 -0.77
CA ALA A 47 -3.73 -5.23 -1.99
C ALA A 47 -4.03 -4.30 -3.17
N LYS A 48 -5.28 -3.84 -3.33
CA LYS A 48 -5.62 -2.82 -4.35
C LYS A 48 -4.92 -1.49 -4.07
N GLN A 49 -4.98 -1.02 -2.82
CA GLN A 49 -4.30 0.22 -2.42
C GLN A 49 -2.77 0.10 -2.53
N GLY A 50 -2.19 -1.05 -2.20
CA GLY A 50 -0.76 -1.33 -2.36
C GLY A 50 -0.33 -1.33 -3.82
N LEU A 51 -1.18 -1.83 -4.74
CA LEU A 51 -0.91 -1.77 -6.18
C LEU A 51 -0.95 -0.32 -6.70
N VAL A 52 -1.93 0.47 -6.27
CA VAL A 52 -2.00 1.92 -6.57
C VAL A 52 -0.74 2.63 -6.05
N PHE A 53 -0.36 2.36 -4.81
CA PHE A 53 0.83 2.92 -4.19
C PHE A 53 2.09 2.55 -4.98
N PHE A 54 2.23 1.29 -5.40
CA PHE A 54 3.36 0.85 -6.22
C PHE A 54 3.42 1.60 -7.56
N ILE A 55 2.30 1.76 -8.25
CA ILE A 55 2.25 2.53 -9.51
C ILE A 55 2.66 3.98 -9.25
N ALA A 56 2.15 4.61 -8.20
CA ALA A 56 2.53 5.97 -7.83
C ALA A 56 4.03 6.08 -7.48
N TRP A 57 4.58 5.08 -6.79
CA TRP A 57 6.00 4.97 -6.45
C TRP A 57 6.88 4.87 -7.70
N VAL A 58 6.49 4.07 -8.69
CA VAL A 58 7.20 3.96 -9.98
C VAL A 58 7.16 5.28 -10.74
N ILE A 59 5.99 5.91 -10.85
CA ILE A 59 5.83 7.23 -11.51
C ILE A 59 6.69 8.28 -10.80
N ALA A 60 6.64 8.34 -9.47
CA ALA A 60 7.43 9.27 -8.69
C ALA A 60 8.94 9.04 -8.85
N SER A 61 9.37 7.78 -8.94
CA SER A 61 10.77 7.43 -9.20
C SER A 61 11.24 7.96 -10.55
N ILE A 62 10.47 7.74 -11.63
CA ILE A 62 10.79 8.22 -12.98
C ILE A 62 10.86 9.75 -13.01
N ILE A 63 9.87 10.43 -12.41
CA ILE A 63 9.84 11.89 -12.31
C ILE A 63 11.05 12.40 -11.51
N GLY A 64 11.37 11.74 -10.39
CA GLY A 64 12.53 12.04 -9.56
C GLY A 64 13.84 12.00 -10.35
N THR A 65 14.04 10.98 -11.20
CA THR A 65 15.24 10.87 -12.04
C THR A 65 15.37 12.01 -13.06
N ILE A 66 14.24 12.52 -13.58
CA ILE A 66 14.23 13.67 -14.49
C ILE A 66 14.65 14.95 -13.76
N PHE A 67 14.20 15.14 -12.51
CA PHE A 67 14.57 16.32 -11.73
C PHE A 67 16.04 16.34 -11.29
N LEU A 68 16.73 15.20 -11.25
CA LEU A 68 18.17 15.15 -10.92
C LEU A 68 19.05 15.94 -11.90
N TRP A 69 18.57 16.18 -13.13
CA TRP A 69 19.29 16.98 -14.13
C TRP A 69 19.24 18.49 -13.86
N ILE A 70 18.39 18.95 -12.94
CA ILE A 70 18.27 20.36 -12.55
C ILE A 70 18.99 20.56 -11.20
N PRO A 71 20.13 21.29 -11.17
CA PRO A 71 20.86 21.52 -9.92
C PRO A 71 19.99 22.26 -8.89
N VAL A 72 20.14 21.89 -7.61
CA VAL A 72 19.49 22.53 -6.45
C VAL A 72 17.96 22.40 -6.41
N ILE A 73 17.23 23.00 -7.36
CA ILE A 73 15.75 23.02 -7.39
C ILE A 73 15.22 21.61 -7.60
N GLY A 74 15.79 20.86 -8.55
CA GLY A 74 15.37 19.50 -8.84
C GLY A 74 15.60 18.55 -7.65
N GLN A 75 16.67 18.75 -6.89
CA GLN A 75 16.94 17.99 -5.68
C GLN A 75 15.90 18.26 -4.59
N ILE A 76 15.53 19.52 -4.35
CA ILE A 76 14.51 19.89 -3.36
C ILE A 76 13.16 19.26 -3.73
N ILE A 77 12.73 19.42 -4.98
CA ILE A 77 11.46 18.86 -5.47
C ILE A 77 11.47 17.33 -5.37
N GLY A 78 12.57 16.69 -5.79
CA GLY A 78 12.76 15.25 -5.70
C GLY A 78 12.66 14.75 -4.26
N SER A 79 13.29 15.43 -3.30
CA SER A 79 13.21 15.07 -1.88
C SER A 79 11.79 15.21 -1.33
N LEU A 80 11.07 16.29 -1.66
CA LEU A 80 9.67 16.46 -1.24
C LEU A 80 8.75 15.37 -1.81
N LEU A 81 8.97 14.97 -3.06
CA LEU A 81 8.23 13.88 -3.70
C LEU A 81 8.44 12.56 -2.95
N TRP A 82 9.70 12.23 -2.60
CA TRP A 82 10.03 11.04 -1.81
C TRP A 82 9.41 11.06 -0.41
N ILE A 83 9.38 12.22 0.25
CA ILE A 83 8.69 12.39 1.53
C ILE A 83 7.19 12.12 1.37
N GLY A 84 6.55 12.65 0.32
CA GLY A 84 5.13 12.41 0.04
C GLY A 84 4.82 10.93 -0.15
N ILE A 85 5.66 10.21 -0.91
CA ILE A 85 5.56 8.76 -1.09
C ILE A 85 5.70 8.02 0.25
N LEU A 86 6.68 8.41 1.09
CA LEU A 86 6.86 7.80 2.40
C LEU A 86 5.64 8.02 3.31
N VAL A 87 5.05 9.23 3.29
CA VAL A 87 3.84 9.56 4.04
C VAL A 87 2.67 8.68 3.60
N LEU A 88 2.46 8.50 2.29
CA LEU A 88 1.41 7.62 1.77
C LEU A 88 1.61 6.17 2.22
N MET A 89 2.85 5.68 2.21
CA MET A 89 3.17 4.34 2.71
C MET A 89 2.81 4.18 4.19
N VAL A 90 3.21 5.15 5.02
CA VAL A 90 2.91 5.13 6.46
C VAL A 90 1.40 5.19 6.72
N ILE A 91 0.66 6.05 6.01
CA ILE A 91 -0.81 6.11 6.13
C ILE A 91 -1.43 4.77 5.77
N GLY A 92 -0.97 4.12 4.69
CA GLY A 92 -1.40 2.79 4.29
C GLY A 92 -1.20 1.75 5.38
N ILE A 93 0.01 1.68 5.95
CA ILE A 93 0.37 0.75 7.03
C ILE A 93 -0.47 1.01 8.29
N VAL A 94 -0.60 2.28 8.71
CA VAL A 94 -1.39 2.66 9.88
C VAL A 94 -2.86 2.28 9.69
N ASN A 95 -3.40 2.48 8.50
CA ASN A 95 -4.76 2.06 8.18
C ASN A 95 -4.91 0.53 8.23
N SER A 96 -3.96 -0.23 7.69
CA SER A 96 -3.94 -1.70 7.76
C SER A 96 -3.95 -2.22 9.20
N ILE A 97 -3.08 -1.68 10.06
CA ILE A 97 -2.97 -2.09 11.48
C ILE A 97 -4.27 -1.78 12.23
N ASN A 98 -4.93 -0.67 11.90
CA ASN A 98 -6.18 -0.25 12.51
C ASN A 98 -7.44 -0.89 11.88
N ASN A 99 -7.30 -1.80 10.92
CA ASN A 99 -8.41 -2.41 10.16
C ASN A 99 -9.28 -1.38 9.41
N LYS A 100 -8.68 -0.28 8.95
CA LYS A 100 -9.37 0.81 8.26
C LYS A 100 -9.21 0.67 6.75
N MET A 101 -10.31 0.38 6.06
CA MET A 101 -10.35 0.39 4.58
C MET A 101 -10.60 1.81 4.06
N ILE A 102 -9.65 2.71 4.30
CA ILE A 102 -9.71 4.12 3.89
C ILE A 102 -8.73 4.32 2.73
N PRO A 103 -9.13 5.00 1.65
CA PRO A 103 -8.27 5.22 0.50
C PRO A 103 -7.08 6.08 0.90
N LEU A 104 -5.92 5.82 0.29
CA LEU A 104 -4.79 6.72 0.42
C LEU A 104 -5.15 8.13 -0.10
N PRO A 105 -4.67 9.20 0.56
CA PRO A 105 -4.86 10.56 0.04
C PRO A 105 -4.34 10.68 -1.39
N LEU A 106 -5.05 11.47 -2.22
CA LEU A 106 -4.74 11.79 -3.62
C LEU A 106 -4.84 10.63 -4.63
N ILE A 107 -4.36 9.44 -4.28
CA ILE A 107 -4.23 8.32 -5.21
C ILE A 107 -5.20 7.17 -4.92
N GLY A 108 -5.71 7.04 -3.70
CA GLY A 108 -6.42 5.84 -3.25
C GLY A 108 -7.72 5.56 -4.02
N GLN A 109 -8.34 6.57 -4.63
CA GLN A 109 -9.51 6.42 -5.51
C GLN A 109 -9.26 5.50 -6.71
N TYR A 110 -8.01 5.32 -7.14
CA TYR A 110 -7.68 4.41 -8.23
C TYR A 110 -7.75 2.94 -7.82
N GLY A 111 -7.84 2.63 -6.51
CA GLY A 111 -7.98 1.27 -6.01
C GLY A 111 -9.25 0.58 -6.50
N ASP A 112 -10.32 1.35 -6.66
CA ASP A 112 -11.63 0.84 -7.10
C ASP A 112 -11.64 0.39 -8.57
N LYS A 113 -10.60 0.74 -9.34
CA LYS A 113 -10.47 0.31 -10.74
C LYS A 113 -10.00 -1.15 -10.89
N PHE A 114 -9.56 -1.79 -9.80
CA PHE A 114 -9.09 -3.16 -9.82
C PHE A 114 -10.20 -4.13 -9.44
N ASN A 115 -10.54 -5.07 -10.34
CA ASN A 115 -11.65 -6.03 -10.20
C ASN A 115 -11.22 -7.42 -9.72
N PHE A 116 -10.18 -7.48 -8.91
CA PHE A 116 -9.83 -8.69 -8.16
C PHE A 116 -10.28 -8.59 -6.71
#